data_AF-A0A6G2D5D3-F1
#
_entry.id   AF-A0A6G2D5D3-F1
#
_cell.length_a   1.000
_cell.length_b   1.000
_cell.length_c   1.000
_cell.angle_alpha   90.00
_cell.angle_beta   90.00
_cell.angle_gamma   90.00
#
_symmetry.space_group_name_H-M   'P 1'
#
loop_
_entity.id
_entity.type
_entity.pdbx_description
1 polymer ?
#
loop_
_entity_poly.entity_id
_entity_poly.type
_entity_poly.pdbx_seq_one_letter_code
_entity_poly.pdbx_strand_id
1 'polypeptide(L)'
;IDKHGKSNGFESLKKWKHLNLIEPTLQAKTASGGKHLFYFKREDEPITQMIGFLPGVDIKAHENNYVLVAPSATDKGQYEWDLEKSKEGGTMVTPSKDLIQSIKKQYGETHGYKYDGKDGLRDLVRRSHTRDRTQTTDLFETIALGFGDEGGRNDKLAKFVGGLLYRAVDDGVVV
;
A
#
# COMPACT_ATOMS: atom_id res chain seq x y z
N ILE A 1 -17.46 2.73 -1.35
CA ILE A 1 -18.37 2.56 -2.51
C ILE A 1 -19.20 3.81 -2.57
N ASP A 2 -18.99 4.61 -3.60
CA ASP A 2 -19.54 5.95 -3.64
C ASP A 2 -20.75 6.00 -4.56
N LYS A 3 -21.82 6.62 -4.05
CA LYS A 3 -23.04 6.88 -4.82
C LYS A 3 -23.00 8.24 -5.52
N HIS A 4 -22.10 9.13 -5.10
CA HIS A 4 -21.99 10.49 -5.62
C HIS A 4 -20.81 10.65 -6.57
N GLY A 5 -21.04 11.30 -7.71
CA GLY A 5 -20.03 11.59 -8.72
C GLY A 5 -20.54 11.34 -10.14
N LYS A 6 -19.63 11.32 -11.12
CA LYS A 6 -19.95 10.95 -12.51
C LYS A 6 -20.26 9.45 -12.69
N SER A 7 -19.94 8.63 -11.70
CA SER A 7 -20.03 7.18 -11.75
C SER A 7 -20.62 6.64 -10.45
N ASN A 8 -21.57 5.72 -10.55
CA ASN A 8 -22.19 5.06 -9.40
C ASN A 8 -21.42 3.77 -9.08
N GLY A 9 -20.74 3.74 -7.94
CA GLY A 9 -19.91 2.60 -7.54
C GLY A 9 -20.68 1.29 -7.37
N PHE A 10 -21.97 1.34 -7.03
CA PHE A 10 -22.80 0.14 -6.97
C PHE A 10 -23.05 -0.45 -8.36
N GLU A 11 -23.26 0.38 -9.37
CA GLU A 11 -23.42 -0.07 -10.75
C GLU A 11 -22.11 -0.62 -11.32
N SER A 12 -20.98 -0.03 -10.96
CA SER A 12 -19.66 -0.56 -11.31
C SER A 12 -19.42 -1.95 -10.68
N LEU A 13 -19.78 -2.13 -9.40
CA LEU A 13 -19.69 -3.43 -8.72
C LEU A 13 -20.59 -4.48 -9.34
N LYS A 14 -21.84 -4.14 -9.71
CA LYS A 14 -22.78 -5.06 -10.37
C LYS A 14 -22.23 -5.62 -11.68
N LYS A 15 -21.45 -4.83 -12.42
CA LYS A 15 -20.83 -5.23 -13.69
C LYS A 15 -19.51 -5.98 -13.50
N TRP A 16 -18.98 -6.02 -12.28
CA TRP A 16 -17.71 -6.68 -12.02
C TRP A 16 -17.91 -8.20 -11.94
N LYS A 17 -17.18 -8.93 -12.80
CA LYS A 17 -17.28 -10.40 -12.94
C LYS A 17 -17.09 -11.20 -11.65
N HIS A 18 -16.42 -10.61 -10.66
CA HIS A 18 -16.05 -11.25 -9.39
C HIS A 18 -16.84 -10.74 -8.19
N LEU A 19 -18.00 -10.10 -8.43
CA LEU A 19 -18.87 -9.60 -7.37
C LEU A 19 -19.23 -10.68 -6.34
N ASN A 20 -19.39 -11.93 -6.78
CA ASN A 20 -19.70 -13.08 -5.94
C ASN A 20 -18.59 -13.45 -4.95
N LEU A 21 -17.37 -12.93 -5.11
CA LEU A 21 -16.27 -13.13 -4.15
C LEU A 21 -16.37 -12.18 -2.94
N ILE A 22 -17.25 -11.16 -2.99
CA ILE A 22 -17.50 -10.26 -1.87
C ILE A 22 -18.45 -10.96 -0.90
N GLU A 23 -17.90 -11.48 0.18
CA GLU A 23 -18.67 -12.10 1.24
C GLU A 23 -19.29 -11.05 2.18
N PRO A 24 -20.40 -11.38 2.88
CA PRO A 24 -20.88 -10.55 3.96
C PRO A 24 -19.79 -10.33 5.02
N THR A 25 -19.52 -9.06 5.29
CA THR A 25 -18.61 -8.58 6.34
C THR A 25 -19.24 -7.36 7.01
N LEU A 26 -18.66 -6.80 8.06
CA LEU A 26 -19.17 -5.55 8.67
C LEU A 26 -19.28 -4.44 7.61
N GLN A 27 -20.46 -3.83 7.50
CA GLN A 27 -20.75 -2.77 6.54
C GLN A 27 -21.31 -1.53 7.23
N ALA A 28 -21.02 -0.36 6.66
CA ALA A 28 -21.63 0.90 7.06
C ALA A 28 -22.21 1.64 5.85
N LYS A 29 -23.37 2.25 6.01
CA LYS A 29 -23.90 3.27 5.10
C LYS A 29 -23.15 4.57 5.36
N THR A 30 -22.73 5.24 4.29
CA THR A 30 -22.09 6.56 4.43
C THR A 30 -23.14 7.66 4.46
N ALA A 31 -22.79 8.81 5.04
CA ALA A 31 -23.66 9.99 5.07
C ALA A 31 -24.18 10.41 3.69
N SER A 32 -23.42 10.12 2.63
CA SER A 32 -23.76 10.41 1.24
C SER A 32 -24.48 9.23 0.55
N GLY A 33 -25.07 8.29 1.29
CA GLY A 33 -25.79 7.15 0.71
C GLY A 33 -24.91 6.14 -0.06
N GLY A 34 -23.59 6.23 0.12
CA GLY A 34 -22.63 5.20 -0.29
C GLY A 34 -22.53 4.10 0.76
N LYS A 35 -21.50 3.27 0.64
CA LYS A 35 -21.26 2.13 1.54
C LYS A 35 -19.77 1.83 1.75
N HIS A 36 -19.40 1.47 2.98
CA HIS A 36 -18.11 0.88 3.33
C HIS A 36 -18.29 -0.59 3.68
N LEU A 37 -17.36 -1.44 3.22
CA LEU A 37 -17.21 -2.84 3.64
C LEU A 37 -15.86 -2.95 4.32
N PHE A 38 -15.83 -3.51 5.53
CA PHE A 38 -14.63 -3.60 6.35
C PHE A 38 -14.12 -5.03 6.37
N TYR A 39 -12.83 -5.21 6.12
CA TYR A 39 -12.16 -6.51 6.08
C TYR A 39 -10.88 -6.46 6.91
N PHE A 40 -10.52 -7.59 7.52
CA PHE A 40 -9.16 -7.76 8.05
C PHE A 40 -8.18 -7.89 6.89
N LYS A 41 -6.96 -7.37 7.08
CA LYS A 41 -5.88 -7.61 6.13
C LYS A 41 -5.37 -9.04 6.25
N ARG A 42 -5.03 -9.63 5.11
CA ARG A 42 -4.30 -10.89 5.04
C ARG A 42 -2.79 -10.63 5.10
N GLU A 43 -2.08 -11.43 5.88
CA GLU A 43 -0.61 -11.43 5.88
C GLU A 43 -0.05 -12.18 4.66
N ASP A 44 -0.72 -13.25 4.24
CA ASP A 44 -0.28 -14.15 3.17
C ASP A 44 -0.66 -13.72 1.75
N GLU A 45 -1.45 -12.64 1.62
CA GLU A 45 -1.77 -12.00 0.34
C GLU A 45 -1.92 -10.48 0.57
N PRO A 46 -0.80 -9.74 0.71
CA PRO A 46 -0.83 -8.33 1.06
C PRO A 46 -1.51 -7.48 -0.02
N ILE A 47 -2.28 -6.47 0.40
CA ILE A 47 -2.94 -5.51 -0.50
C ILE A 47 -2.57 -4.09 -0.11
N THR A 48 -2.33 -3.25 -1.11
CA THR A 48 -2.00 -1.82 -0.98
C THR A 48 -3.21 -0.95 -1.32
N GLN A 49 -3.07 0.36 -1.16
CA GLN A 49 -4.07 1.32 -1.58
C GLN A 49 -4.36 1.21 -3.08
N MET A 50 -5.62 1.04 -3.46
CA MET A 50 -6.06 0.99 -4.86
C MET A 50 -7.28 1.89 -5.06
N ILE A 51 -7.04 3.18 -5.24
CA ILE A 51 -8.08 4.19 -5.51
C ILE A 51 -8.61 4.00 -6.94
N GLY A 52 -9.93 3.96 -7.09
CA GLY A 52 -10.60 3.83 -8.37
C GLY A 52 -10.49 2.45 -8.99
N PHE A 53 -10.30 1.38 -8.20
CA PHE A 53 -10.17 0.02 -8.75
C PHE A 53 -11.36 -0.37 -9.63
N LEU A 54 -12.53 0.18 -9.33
CA LEU A 54 -13.62 0.35 -10.27
C LEU A 54 -14.08 1.82 -10.20
N PRO A 55 -14.76 2.35 -11.22
CA PRO A 55 -15.33 3.69 -11.16
C PRO A 55 -16.26 3.86 -9.94
N GLY A 56 -15.94 4.77 -9.03
CA GLY A 56 -16.69 4.99 -7.78
C GLY A 56 -16.46 3.94 -6.69
N VAL A 57 -15.40 3.14 -6.79
CA VAL A 57 -15.04 2.12 -5.80
C VAL A 57 -13.54 2.14 -5.51
N ASP A 58 -13.21 2.38 -4.25
CA ASP A 58 -11.84 2.48 -3.75
C ASP A 58 -11.51 1.33 -2.80
N ILE A 59 -10.26 0.88 -2.82
CA ILE A 59 -9.66 0.06 -1.76
C ILE A 59 -8.77 0.93 -0.89
N LYS A 60 -9.14 1.06 0.39
CA LYS A 60 -8.33 1.71 1.41
C LYS A 60 -7.58 0.67 2.23
N ALA A 61 -6.27 0.58 2.05
CA ALA A 61 -5.44 -0.44 2.67
C ALA A 61 -4.03 0.05 3.05
N HIS A 62 -3.83 1.36 3.16
CA HIS A 62 -2.58 1.93 3.69
C HIS A 62 -2.77 2.35 5.15
N GLU A 63 -1.73 2.22 5.99
CA GLU A 63 -1.76 2.57 7.42
C GLU A 63 -2.09 4.05 7.68
N ASN A 64 -1.60 4.93 6.81
CA ASN A 64 -1.88 6.37 6.85
C ASN A 64 -3.27 6.77 6.30
N ASN A 65 -4.15 5.82 5.98
CA ASN A 65 -5.49 6.11 5.46
C ASN A 65 -6.54 5.79 6.53
N TYR A 66 -7.55 6.66 6.64
CA TYR A 66 -8.65 6.50 7.57
C TYR A 66 -9.98 6.73 6.85
N VAL A 67 -11.06 6.25 7.47
CA VAL A 67 -12.44 6.47 7.05
C VAL A 67 -13.27 6.88 8.25
N LEU A 68 -14.34 7.63 8.00
CA LEU A 68 -15.38 7.83 9.00
C LEU A 68 -16.18 6.53 9.18
N VAL A 69 -16.50 6.24 10.44
CA VAL A 69 -17.28 5.06 10.85
C VAL A 69 -18.54 5.49 11.60
N ALA A 70 -19.55 4.64 11.62
CA ALA A 70 -20.76 4.90 12.37
C ALA A 70 -20.46 4.95 13.89
N PRO A 71 -21.12 5.84 14.66
CA PRO A 71 -22.23 6.70 14.25
C PRO A 71 -21.84 8.16 13.88
N SER A 72 -20.66 8.39 13.30
CA SER A 72 -20.19 9.75 12.95
C SER A 72 -21.17 10.52 12.07
N ALA A 73 -21.24 11.84 12.24
CA ALA A 73 -22.11 12.73 11.47
C ALA A 73 -21.32 13.78 10.68
N THR A 74 -21.85 14.17 9.52
CA THR A 74 -21.39 15.31 8.72
C THR A 74 -22.59 16.16 8.29
N ASP A 75 -22.31 17.29 7.63
CA ASP A 75 -23.29 18.15 6.95
C ASP A 75 -24.25 17.40 5.99
N LYS A 76 -23.79 16.29 5.39
CA LYS A 76 -24.55 15.47 4.43
C LYS A 76 -25.42 14.40 5.08
N GLY A 77 -25.26 14.15 6.38
CA GLY A 77 -26.00 13.10 7.10
C GLY A 77 -25.11 12.30 8.04
N GLN A 78 -25.60 11.13 8.45
CA GLN A 78 -24.94 10.28 9.44
C GLN A 78 -24.45 8.97 8.82
N TYR A 79 -23.32 8.47 9.32
CA TYR A 79 -22.86 7.12 9.03
C TYR A 79 -23.62 6.14 9.94
N GLU A 80 -24.13 5.06 9.36
CA GLU A 80 -24.92 4.05 10.08
C GLU A 80 -24.36 2.65 9.84
N TRP A 81 -24.34 1.81 10.87
CA TRP A 81 -24.03 0.40 10.68
C TRP A 81 -25.16 -0.29 9.89
N ASP A 82 -24.81 -1.01 8.83
CA ASP A 82 -25.75 -1.79 8.03
C ASP A 82 -25.74 -3.24 8.53
N LEU A 83 -26.20 -3.44 9.77
CA LEU A 83 -26.12 -4.73 10.47
C LEU A 83 -26.93 -5.84 9.75
N GLU A 84 -28.02 -5.48 9.07
CA GLU A 84 -28.84 -6.41 8.29
C GLU A 84 -28.07 -7.03 7.11
N LYS A 85 -27.21 -6.23 6.45
CA LYS A 85 -26.36 -6.72 5.35
C LYS A 85 -24.98 -7.19 5.82
N SER A 86 -24.64 -6.91 7.06
CA SER A 86 -23.37 -7.36 7.65
C SER A 86 -23.39 -8.86 7.91
N LYS A 87 -22.21 -9.43 8.17
CA LYS A 87 -22.13 -10.77 8.74
C LYS A 87 -22.85 -10.83 10.09
N GLU A 88 -23.38 -12.00 10.43
CA GLU A 88 -23.97 -12.27 11.74
C GLU A 88 -23.05 -11.77 12.86
N GLY A 89 -23.65 -11.09 13.85
CA GLY A 89 -22.91 -10.46 14.95
C GLY A 89 -22.21 -9.13 14.60
N GLY A 90 -22.33 -8.62 13.36
CA GLY A 90 -21.72 -7.34 12.97
C GLY A 90 -20.18 -7.41 12.92
N THR A 91 -19.62 -8.57 12.58
CA THR A 91 -18.16 -8.79 12.62
C THR A 91 -17.49 -8.55 11.27
N MET A 92 -16.23 -8.12 11.31
CA MET A 92 -15.35 -8.13 10.13
C MET A 92 -14.89 -9.55 9.82
N VAL A 93 -14.65 -9.83 8.54
CA VAL A 93 -14.04 -11.09 8.08
C VAL A 93 -12.70 -10.83 7.41
N THR A 94 -11.89 -11.88 7.35
CA THR A 94 -10.71 -11.91 6.49
C THR A 94 -11.17 -12.31 5.08
N PRO A 95 -10.85 -11.54 4.03
CA PRO A 95 -11.29 -11.84 2.67
C PRO A 95 -10.61 -13.11 2.15
N SER A 96 -11.19 -13.72 1.11
CA SER A 96 -10.55 -14.82 0.39
C SER A 96 -9.32 -14.32 -0.40
N LYS A 97 -8.37 -15.22 -0.68
CA LYS A 97 -7.24 -14.90 -1.57
C LYS A 97 -7.73 -14.51 -2.95
N ASP A 98 -8.72 -15.24 -3.46
CA ASP A 98 -9.31 -15.01 -4.78
C ASP A 98 -9.91 -13.60 -4.91
N LEU A 99 -10.55 -13.08 -3.85
CA LEU A 99 -11.05 -11.70 -3.84
C LEU A 99 -9.90 -10.69 -4.00
N ILE A 100 -8.83 -10.83 -3.20
CA ILE A 100 -7.68 -9.92 -3.27
C ILE A 100 -7.00 -10.00 -4.64
N GLN A 101 -6.75 -11.21 -5.15
CA GLN A 101 -6.12 -11.42 -6.45
C GLN A 101 -6.97 -10.86 -7.59
N SER A 102 -8.29 -11.01 -7.50
CA SER A 102 -9.24 -10.44 -8.45
C SER A 102 -9.25 -8.91 -8.43
N ILE A 103 -9.17 -8.29 -7.24
CA ILE A 103 -9.03 -6.84 -7.09
C ILE A 103 -7.71 -6.35 -7.71
N LYS A 104 -6.58 -6.98 -7.39
CA LYS A 104 -5.27 -6.64 -7.96
C LYS A 104 -5.27 -6.71 -9.49
N LYS A 105 -5.84 -7.79 -10.04
CA LYS A 105 -5.98 -7.98 -11.49
C LYS A 105 -6.85 -6.90 -12.11
N GLN A 106 -8.02 -6.62 -11.53
CA GLN A 106 -8.93 -5.58 -12.02
C GLN A 106 -8.27 -4.21 -11.99
N TYR A 107 -7.57 -3.88 -10.90
CA TYR A 107 -6.83 -2.63 -10.76
C TYR A 107 -5.80 -2.45 -11.87
N GLY A 108 -5.12 -3.55 -12.21
CA GLY A 108 -4.18 -3.60 -13.32
C GLY A 108 -4.80 -3.39 -14.69
N GLU A 109 -5.95 -4.00 -14.94
CA GLU A 109 -6.74 -3.78 -16.16
C GLU A 109 -7.19 -2.31 -16.28
N THR A 110 -7.57 -1.67 -15.17
CA THR A 110 -8.08 -0.29 -15.15
C THR A 110 -6.99 0.78 -15.27
N HIS A 111 -5.82 0.58 -14.65
CA HIS A 111 -4.77 1.60 -14.55
C HIS A 111 -3.47 1.25 -15.29
N GLY A 112 -3.43 0.12 -16.02
CA GLY A 112 -2.20 -0.40 -16.62
C GLY A 112 -1.19 -0.92 -15.58
N TYR A 113 -1.64 -1.15 -14.34
CA TYR A 113 -0.79 -1.57 -13.24
C TYR A 113 -0.50 -3.08 -13.30
N LYS A 114 0.75 -3.48 -13.55
CA LYS A 114 1.18 -4.87 -13.40
C LYS A 114 1.78 -5.04 -12.00
N TYR A 115 1.05 -5.71 -11.12
CA TYR A 115 1.58 -6.20 -9.85
C TYR A 115 2.68 -7.24 -10.16
N ASP A 116 3.94 -6.86 -10.01
CA ASP A 116 5.10 -7.72 -10.27
C ASP A 116 5.80 -8.16 -8.97
N GLY A 117 5.14 -7.95 -7.82
CA GLY A 117 5.70 -8.22 -6.49
C GLY A 117 6.78 -7.24 -6.04
N LYS A 118 7.13 -6.23 -6.85
CA LYS A 118 8.19 -5.25 -6.53
C LYS A 118 7.64 -3.92 -6.04
N ASP A 119 6.35 -3.78 -5.79
CA ASP A 119 5.79 -2.46 -5.42
C ASP A 119 6.34 -1.93 -4.10
N GLY A 120 6.61 -2.81 -3.13
CA GLY A 120 7.33 -2.42 -1.91
C GLY A 120 8.75 -1.90 -2.19
N LEU A 121 9.46 -2.53 -3.14
CA LEU A 121 10.79 -2.09 -3.57
C LEU A 121 10.72 -0.78 -4.36
N ARG A 122 9.73 -0.60 -5.23
CA ARG A 122 9.48 0.65 -5.97
C ARG A 122 9.09 1.79 -5.04
N ASP A 123 8.29 1.54 -4.01
CA ASP A 123 7.97 2.51 -2.96
C ASP A 123 9.19 2.88 -2.13
N LEU A 124 10.08 1.92 -1.85
CA LEU A 124 11.35 2.20 -1.20
C LEU A 124 12.26 3.07 -2.09
N VAL A 125 12.35 2.76 -3.38
CA VAL A 125 13.11 3.55 -4.37
C VAL A 125 12.54 4.97 -4.49
N ARG A 126 11.22 5.13 -4.63
CA ARG A 126 10.58 6.46 -4.66
C ARG A 126 10.90 7.29 -3.41
N ARG A 127 10.83 6.68 -2.21
CA ARG A 127 11.21 7.35 -0.96
C ARG A 127 12.70 7.66 -0.86
N SER A 128 13.57 6.89 -1.52
CA SER A 128 14.99 7.21 -1.58
C SER A 128 15.31 8.45 -2.43
N HIS A 129 14.50 8.77 -3.45
CA HIS A 129 14.72 9.94 -4.31
C HIS A 129 14.47 11.29 -3.62
N THR A 130 13.78 11.30 -2.48
CA THR A 130 13.53 12.52 -1.69
C THR A 130 14.53 12.69 -0.54
N ARG A 131 15.52 11.78 -0.40
CA ARG A 131 16.52 11.85 0.66
C ARG A 131 17.81 12.43 0.11
N ASP A 132 18.42 13.33 0.87
CA ASP A 132 19.73 13.87 0.52
C ASP A 132 20.81 12.78 0.61
N ARG A 133 21.78 12.86 -0.29
CA ARG A 133 22.97 12.02 -0.25
C ARG A 133 23.76 12.34 1.01
N THR A 134 24.21 11.29 1.70
CA THR A 134 25.05 11.41 2.90
C THR A 134 26.37 10.69 2.69
N GLN A 135 27.36 10.96 3.53
CA GLN A 135 28.60 10.17 3.53
C GLN A 135 28.35 8.65 3.72
N THR A 136 27.23 8.26 4.35
CA THR A 136 26.85 6.84 4.51
C THR A 136 26.36 6.27 3.18
N THR A 137 25.70 7.09 2.36
CA THR A 137 25.32 6.75 0.98
C THR A 137 26.57 6.43 0.15
N ASP A 138 27.59 7.30 0.18
CA ASP A 138 28.83 7.11 -0.57
C ASP A 138 29.59 5.85 -0.11
N LEU A 139 29.54 5.54 1.19
CA LEU A 139 30.14 4.33 1.75
C LEU A 139 29.48 3.05 1.21
N PHE A 140 28.14 2.97 1.22
CA PHE A 140 27.41 1.83 0.65
C PHE A 140 27.58 1.71 -0.86
N GLU A 141 27.62 2.83 -1.58
CA GLU A 141 27.91 2.82 -3.03
C GLU A 141 29.33 2.33 -3.31
N THR A 142 30.32 2.66 -2.48
CA THR A 142 31.69 2.13 -2.61
C THR A 142 31.73 0.61 -2.43
N ILE A 143 30.90 0.03 -1.55
CA ILE A 143 30.77 -1.43 -1.41
C ILE A 143 30.18 -2.04 -2.69
N ALA A 144 29.12 -1.43 -3.24
CA ALA A 144 28.41 -1.95 -4.40
C ALA A 144 29.21 -1.82 -5.71
N LEU A 145 29.91 -0.71 -5.90
CA LEU A 145 30.67 -0.37 -7.11
C LEU A 145 32.14 -0.83 -7.02
N GLY A 146 32.61 -1.20 -5.83
CA GLY A 146 34.00 -1.51 -5.55
C GLY A 146 34.91 -0.27 -5.60
N PHE A 147 36.21 -0.51 -5.48
CA PHE A 147 37.24 0.56 -5.43
C PHE A 147 37.66 1.08 -6.82
N GLY A 148 36.98 0.64 -7.89
CA GLY A 148 37.22 1.04 -9.29
C GLY A 148 38.37 0.32 -9.98
N ASP A 149 38.45 0.48 -11.30
CA ASP A 149 39.30 -0.36 -12.17
C ASP A 149 40.60 0.32 -12.64
N GLU A 150 40.74 1.64 -12.48
CA GLU A 150 41.92 2.42 -12.87
C GLU A 150 42.48 3.23 -11.69
N GLY A 151 43.66 3.85 -11.86
CA GLY A 151 44.47 4.46 -10.78
C GLY A 151 43.67 5.26 -9.74
N GLY A 152 43.98 5.06 -8.46
CA GLY A 152 43.27 5.70 -7.32
C GLY A 152 42.61 4.73 -6.34
N ARG A 153 42.73 3.41 -6.54
CA ARG A 153 42.15 2.39 -5.65
C ARG A 153 42.57 2.56 -4.18
N ASN A 154 43.85 2.83 -3.93
CA ASN A 154 44.37 3.00 -2.57
C ASN A 154 43.77 4.23 -1.87
N ASP A 155 43.56 5.33 -2.60
CA ASP A 155 42.92 6.53 -2.06
C ASP A 155 41.45 6.27 -1.71
N LYS A 156 40.73 5.55 -2.58
CA LYS A 156 39.35 5.14 -2.31
C LYS A 156 39.23 4.17 -1.14
N LEU A 157 40.16 3.21 -1.03
CA LEU A 157 40.22 2.28 0.09
C LEU A 157 40.49 3.02 1.41
N ALA A 158 41.46 3.95 1.42
CA ALA A 158 41.76 4.76 2.60
C ALA A 158 40.55 5.61 3.03
N LYS A 159 39.85 6.24 2.07
CA LYS A 159 38.62 7.00 2.34
C LYS A 159 37.49 6.13 2.87
N PHE A 160 37.36 4.91 2.35
CA PHE A 160 36.36 3.94 2.83
C PHE A 160 36.64 3.49 4.26
N VAL A 161 37.88 3.08 4.55
CA VAL A 161 38.35 2.71 5.91
C VAL A 161 38.15 3.86 6.88
N GLY A 162 38.58 5.08 6.52
CA GLY A 162 38.33 6.28 7.34
C GLY A 162 36.84 6.55 7.56
N GLY A 163 36.01 6.30 6.56
CA GLY A 163 34.55 6.40 6.66
C GLY A 163 33.91 5.38 7.61
N LEU A 164 34.47 4.16 7.70
CA LEU A 164 34.05 3.14 8.67
C LEU A 164 34.45 3.53 10.09
N LEU A 165 35.70 3.93 10.30
CA LEU A 165 36.20 4.38 11.61
C LEU A 165 35.44 5.62 12.11
N TYR A 166 35.12 6.57 11.23
CA TYR A 166 34.29 7.75 11.58
C TYR A 166 32.88 7.37 12.09
N ARG A 167 32.37 6.20 11.68
CA ARG A 167 31.08 5.64 12.12
C ARG A 167 31.22 4.69 13.32
N ALA A 168 32.38 4.68 13.97
CA ALA A 168 32.71 3.84 15.12
C ALA A 168 32.61 2.33 14.84
N VAL A 169 32.89 1.91 13.61
CA VAL A 169 33.17 0.49 13.34
C VAL A 169 34.50 0.13 14.02
N ASP A 170 34.51 -1.00 14.73
CA ASP A 170 35.66 -1.52 15.47
C ASP A 170 36.90 -1.62 14.56
N ASP A 171 38.03 -1.10 15.03
CA ASP A 171 39.26 -1.07 14.25
C ASP A 171 39.81 -2.47 13.98
N GLY A 172 39.59 -3.44 14.88
CA GLY A 172 39.94 -4.84 14.66
C GLY A 172 39.11 -5.55 13.57
N VAL A 173 38.03 -4.92 13.09
CA VAL A 173 37.25 -5.38 11.93
C VAL A 173 37.72 -4.72 10.63
N VAL A 174 38.38 -3.57 10.70
CA VAL A 174 38.67 -2.70 9.55
C VAL A 174 40.15 -2.66 9.19
N VAL A 175 41.05 -2.85 10.17
CA VAL A 175 42.52 -2.69 10.08
C VAL A 175 43.24 -4.01 10.31
#